data_AF-A0A2H5YW13-F1
#
_entry.id   AF-A0A2H5YW13-F1
#
_cell.length_a   1.000
_cell.length_b   1.000
_cell.length_c   1.000
_cell.angle_alpha   90.00
_cell.angle_beta   90.00
_cell.angle_gamma   90.00
#
_symmetry.space_group_name_H-M   'P 1'
#
loop_
_entity.id
_entity.type
_entity.pdbx_description
1 polymer ?
#
loop_
_entity_poly.entity_id
_entity_poly.type
_entity_poly.pdbx_seq_one_letter_code
_entity_poly.pdbx_strand_id
1 'polypeptide(L)'
;METVRATIEWTPEIDRFVLWNDDLAGRAFVPEPFGDVTDNLLLEVDEHDEETGRIVGVELAILEFDRWDALPQLDLLWQLPRQEPLPLDELLRRLQRELRQQSQHTASPA
;
A
#
# COMPACT_ATOMS: atom_id res chain seq x y z
N MET A 1 14.09 9.53 7.20
CA MET A 1 12.64 9.40 7.42
C MET A 1 11.89 10.66 7.03
N GLU A 2 11.58 10.74 5.74
CA GLU A 2 10.62 11.69 5.17
C GLU A 2 9.19 11.21 5.43
N THR A 3 8.23 12.13 5.58
CA THR A 3 6.80 11.80 5.72
C THR A 3 6.06 12.15 4.44
N VAL A 4 5.32 11.20 3.90
CA VAL A 4 4.48 11.36 2.70
C VAL A 4 3.00 11.25 3.06
N ARG A 5 2.17 12.05 2.41
CA ARG A 5 0.71 11.91 2.54
C ARG A 5 0.24 10.74 1.73
N ALA A 6 -0.76 10.02 2.23
CA ALA A 6 -1.19 8.80 1.61
C ALA A 6 -2.70 8.58 1.63
N THR A 7 -3.19 7.93 0.59
CA THR A 7 -4.58 7.44 0.49
C THR A 7 -4.60 5.95 0.22
N ILE A 8 -5.74 5.33 0.51
CA ILE A 8 -5.95 3.88 0.33
C ILE A 8 -7.06 3.62 -0.69
N GLU A 9 -6.85 2.61 -1.52
CA GLU A 9 -7.84 1.98 -2.37
C GLU A 9 -7.92 0.50 -1.98
N TRP A 10 -9.13 -0.01 -1.70
CA TRP A 10 -9.33 -1.43 -1.38
C TRP A 10 -10.50 -1.98 -2.19
N THR A 11 -10.25 -3.07 -2.93
CA THR A 11 -11.21 -3.81 -3.73
C THR A 11 -11.41 -5.20 -3.10
N PRO A 12 -12.42 -5.39 -2.25
CA PRO A 12 -12.59 -6.62 -1.47
C PRO A 12 -12.78 -7.89 -2.31
N GLU A 13 -13.42 -7.77 -3.48
CA GLU A 13 -13.80 -8.90 -4.34
C GLU A 13 -12.60 -9.71 -4.85
N ILE A 14 -11.43 -9.06 -4.90
CA ILE A 14 -10.18 -9.64 -5.39
C ILE A 14 -9.03 -9.44 -4.39
N ASP A 15 -9.35 -9.07 -3.14
CA ASP A 15 -8.40 -8.70 -2.08
C ASP A 15 -7.32 -7.69 -2.49
N ARG A 16 -7.62 -6.79 -3.44
CA ARG A 16 -6.62 -5.84 -3.93
C ARG A 16 -6.58 -4.62 -3.03
N PHE A 17 -5.43 -4.36 -2.42
CA PHE A 17 -5.17 -3.17 -1.64
C PHE A 17 -4.07 -2.35 -2.28
N VAL A 18 -4.29 -1.04 -2.38
CA VAL A 18 -3.31 -0.09 -2.88
C VAL A 18 -3.18 1.08 -1.91
N LEU A 19 -1.95 1.36 -1.50
CA LEU A 19 -1.56 2.57 -0.77
C LEU A 19 -0.90 3.53 -1.76
N TRP A 20 -1.43 4.74 -1.88
CA TRP A 20 -0.93 5.77 -2.78
C TRP A 20 -0.20 6.86 -2.01
N ASN A 21 0.90 7.37 -2.56
CA ASN A 21 1.55 8.60 -2.13
C ASN A 21 0.87 9.78 -2.85
N ASP A 22 0.12 10.59 -2.11
CA ASP A 22 -0.67 11.69 -2.65
C ASP A 22 0.21 12.82 -3.22
N ASP A 23 1.44 12.95 -2.72
CA ASP A 23 2.37 14.00 -3.14
C ASP A 23 2.97 13.72 -4.52
N LEU A 24 2.86 12.47 -4.99
CA LEU A 24 3.40 11.97 -6.27
C LEU A 24 2.33 11.27 -7.13
N ALA A 25 1.05 11.39 -6.77
CA ALA A 25 -0.03 10.71 -7.47
C ALA A 25 -0.10 11.15 -8.95
N GLY A 26 0.27 10.24 -9.85
CA GLY A 26 0.43 10.45 -11.28
C GLY A 26 0.50 9.12 -12.04
N ARG A 27 1.26 9.04 -13.14
CA ARG A 27 1.55 7.77 -13.81
C ARG A 27 2.48 6.94 -12.91
N ALA A 28 2.09 5.71 -12.61
CA ALA A 28 2.89 4.77 -11.84
C ALA A 28 3.41 3.66 -12.75
N PHE A 29 4.71 3.38 -12.67
CA PHE A 29 5.29 2.17 -13.21
C PHE A 29 5.23 1.05 -12.17
N VAL A 30 4.88 -0.14 -12.63
CA VAL A 30 4.88 -1.36 -11.83
C VAL A 30 6.13 -2.16 -12.22
N PRO A 31 7.20 -2.16 -11.40
CA PRO A 31 8.36 -3.01 -11.60
C PRO A 31 7.99 -4.49 -11.37
N GLU A 32 9.00 -5.37 -11.43
CA GLU A 32 8.80 -6.78 -11.07
C GLU A 32 8.26 -6.90 -9.63
N PRO A 33 7.28 -7.80 -9.39
CA PRO A 33 6.66 -7.97 -8.08
C PRO A 33 7.68 -8.38 -6.99
N PHE A 34 7.50 -7.84 -5.79
CA PHE A 34 8.27 -8.21 -4.60
C PHE A 34 7.53 -9.31 -3.82
N GLY A 35 7.67 -10.57 -4.21
CA GLY A 35 7.02 -11.69 -3.52
C GLY A 35 6.01 -12.41 -4.39
N ASP A 36 4.70 -12.19 -4.17
CA ASP A 36 3.67 -12.76 -5.05
C ASP A 36 3.45 -11.87 -6.26
N VAL A 37 2.83 -12.40 -7.32
CA VAL A 37 2.54 -11.66 -8.56
C VAL A 37 1.74 -10.38 -8.29
N THR A 38 1.01 -10.32 -7.19
CA THR A 38 0.18 -9.20 -6.76
C THR A 38 0.88 -8.19 -5.85
N ASP A 39 2.05 -8.53 -5.29
CA ASP A 39 2.79 -7.68 -4.34
C ASP A 39 3.74 -6.75 -5.11
N ASN A 40 3.37 -5.50 -5.29
CA ASN A 40 4.01 -4.57 -6.22
C ASN A 40 4.39 -3.24 -5.54
N LEU A 41 5.64 -2.81 -5.71
CA LEU A 41 6.09 -1.49 -5.28
C LEU A 41 5.86 -0.53 -6.43
N LEU A 42 5.03 0.49 -6.26
CA LEU A 42 4.69 1.40 -7.35
C LEU A 42 5.73 2.51 -7.41
N LEU A 43 6.35 2.72 -8.58
CA LEU A 43 7.37 3.74 -8.82
C LEU A 43 6.84 4.88 -9.67
N GLU A 44 7.32 6.10 -9.42
CA GLU A 44 7.01 7.28 -10.22
C GLU A 44 7.68 7.15 -11.60
N VAL A 45 6.94 7.53 -12.65
CA VAL A 45 7.53 7.85 -13.95
C VAL A 45 7.43 9.33 -14.24
N ASP A 46 8.40 9.84 -14.99
CA ASP A 46 8.42 11.22 -15.45
C ASP A 46 7.50 11.44 -16.67
N GLU A 47 7.58 12.64 -17.25
CA GLU A 47 6.78 13.01 -18.44
C GLU A 47 7.14 12.21 -19.70
N HIS A 48 8.27 11.50 -19.71
CA HIS A 48 8.76 10.66 -20.80
C HIS A 48 8.52 9.16 -20.55
N ASP A 49 7.74 8.81 -19.51
CA ASP A 49 7.49 7.45 -19.04
C ASP A 49 8.79 6.74 -18.57
N GLU A 50 9.80 7.49 -18.14
CA GLU A 50 11.03 6.95 -17.54
C GLU A 50 10.91 6.89 -16.01
N GLU A 51 11.35 5.78 -15.40
CA GLU A 51 11.36 5.59 -13.95
C GLU A 51 12.25 6.63 -13.26
N THR A 52 11.70 7.32 -12.25
CA THR A 52 12.47 8.29 -11.45
C THR A 52 13.10 7.66 -10.21
N GLY A 53 12.66 6.44 -9.86
CA GLY A 53 13.04 5.73 -8.64
C GLY A 53 12.33 6.21 -7.37
N ARG A 54 11.39 7.16 -7.46
CA ARG A 54 10.57 7.55 -6.32
C ARG A 54 9.40 6.59 -6.11
N ILE A 55 9.00 6.43 -4.86
CA ILE A 55 7.93 5.50 -4.48
C ILE A 55 6.60 6.24 -4.46
N VAL A 56 5.69 5.81 -5.33
CA VAL A 56 4.33 6.38 -5.44
C VAL A 56 3.28 5.52 -4.76
N GLY A 57 3.62 4.31 -4.35
CA GLY A 57 2.67 3.46 -3.65
C GLY A 57 3.10 2.01 -3.47
N VAL A 58 2.19 1.23 -2.91
CA VAL A 58 2.33 -0.22 -2.73
C VAL A 58 0.99 -0.87 -3.04
N GLU A 59 1.00 -1.92 -3.86
CA GLU A 59 -0.14 -2.78 -4.15
C GLU A 59 0.11 -4.19 -3.64
N LEU A 60 -0.85 -4.83 -2.96
CA LEU A 60 -0.73 -6.20 -2.45
C LEU A 60 -2.08 -6.82 -2.07
N ALA A 61 -2.08 -8.14 -1.83
CA ALA A 61 -3.24 -8.87 -1.32
C ALA A 61 -3.35 -8.76 0.21
N ILE A 62 -3.96 -7.69 0.73
CA ILE A 62 -3.78 -7.29 2.15
C ILE A 62 -4.36 -8.26 3.15
N LEU A 63 -5.47 -8.95 2.87
CA LEU A 63 -6.07 -9.85 3.84
C LEU A 63 -5.27 -11.15 3.96
N GLU A 64 -4.68 -11.62 2.86
CA GLU A 64 -3.88 -12.84 2.80
C GLU A 64 -2.39 -12.61 3.11
N PHE A 65 -1.91 -11.36 3.03
CA PHE A 65 -0.50 -11.04 3.23
C PHE A 65 0.02 -11.37 4.64
N ASP A 66 1.02 -12.25 4.74
CA ASP A 66 1.66 -12.62 6.01
C ASP A 66 3.20 -12.49 5.98
N ARG A 67 3.80 -12.26 4.80
CA ARG A 67 5.24 -12.16 4.57
C ARG A 67 5.80 -10.77 4.87
N TRP A 68 5.64 -10.30 6.10
CA TRP A 68 6.11 -8.98 6.52
C TRP A 68 7.61 -8.76 6.32
N ASP A 69 8.42 -9.81 6.42
CA ASP A 69 9.87 -9.75 6.23
C ASP A 69 10.25 -9.51 4.75
N ALA A 70 9.31 -9.72 3.81
CA ALA A 70 9.50 -9.46 2.39
C ALA A 70 9.15 -8.02 1.97
N LEU A 71 8.60 -7.21 2.88
CA LEU A 71 8.31 -5.81 2.58
C LEU A 71 9.61 -5.04 2.29
N PRO A 72 9.59 -4.15 1.28
CA PRO A 72 10.73 -3.30 1.00
C PRO A 72 11.00 -2.39 2.20
N GLN A 73 12.28 -2.28 2.57
CA GLN A 73 12.73 -1.40 3.65
C GLN A 73 12.81 0.03 3.11
N LEU A 74 11.82 0.86 3.45
CA LEU A 74 11.71 2.24 2.97
C LEU A 74 12.05 3.22 4.10
N ASP A 75 12.86 4.24 3.80
CA ASP A 75 13.13 5.35 4.73
C ASP A 75 12.01 6.42 4.70
N LEU A 76 10.76 5.97 4.67
CA LEU A 76 9.55 6.78 4.50
C LEU A 76 8.51 6.48 5.60
N LEU A 77 7.85 7.52 6.08
CA LEU A 77 6.66 7.44 6.91
C LEU A 77 5.42 7.77 6.09
N TRP A 78 4.40 6.94 6.19
CA TRP A 78 3.14 7.08 5.47
C TRP A 78 2.09 7.67 6.39
N GLN A 79 1.49 8.79 5.97
CA GLN A 79 0.47 9.49 6.74
C GLN A 79 -0.90 9.41 6.07
N LEU A 80 -1.79 8.59 6.64
CA LEU A 80 -3.21 8.59 6.26
C LEU A 80 -3.96 9.81 6.83
N PRO A 81 -5.08 10.22 6.23
CA PRO A 81 -5.87 11.34 6.72
C PRO A 81 -6.26 11.16 8.19
N ARG A 82 -5.92 12.16 9.01
CA ARG A 82 -6.21 12.20 10.47
C ARG A 82 -5.51 11.10 11.28
N GLN A 83 -4.47 10.47 10.74
CA GLN A 83 -3.63 9.52 11.46
C GLN A 83 -2.23 10.10 11.66
N GLU A 84 -1.52 9.59 12.67
CA GLU A 84 -0.09 9.85 12.82
C GLU A 84 0.68 9.12 11.70
N PRO A 85 1.81 9.69 11.22
CA PRO A 85 2.66 9.01 10.25
C PRO A 85 3.25 7.73 10.82
N LEU A 86 3.26 6.65 10.03
CA LEU A 86 3.77 5.34 10.44
C LEU A 86 4.70 4.73 9.40
N PRO A 87 5.68 3.89 9.79
CA PRO A 87 6.40 3.03 8.87
C PRO A 87 5.45 2.14 8.06
N LEU A 88 5.88 1.73 6.86
CA LEU A 88 5.03 0.98 5.93
C LEU A 88 4.50 -0.33 6.55
N ASP A 89 5.37 -1.11 7.19
CA ASP A 89 5.01 -2.39 7.81
C ASP A 89 4.02 -2.22 8.97
N GLU A 90 4.25 -1.23 9.84
CA GLU A 90 3.34 -0.92 10.94
C GLU A 90 1.96 -0.47 10.43
N LEU A 91 1.94 0.40 9.42
CA LEU A 91 0.72 0.89 8.79
C LEU A 91 -0.08 -0.26 8.18
N LEU A 92 0.56 -1.10 7.35
CA LEU A 92 -0.10 -2.22 6.68
C LEU A 92 -0.63 -3.25 7.68
N ARG A 93 0.11 -3.58 8.75
CA ARG A 93 -0.37 -4.48 9.82
C ARG A 93 -1.59 -3.92 10.55
N ARG A 94 -1.63 -2.60 10.76
CA ARG A 94 -2.79 -1.92 11.34
C ARG A 94 -3.99 -2.03 10.40
N LEU A 95 -3.81 -1.68 9.12
CA LEU A 95 -4.87 -1.70 8.12
C LEU A 95 -5.41 -3.12 7.88
N GLN A 96 -4.55 -4.13 7.77
CA GLN A 96 -4.97 -5.52 7.64
C GLN A 96 -5.90 -5.93 8.79
N ARG A 97 -5.58 -5.54 10.02
CA ARG A 97 -6.41 -5.84 11.20
C ARG A 97 -7.76 -5.14 11.12
N GLU A 98 -7.78 -3.87 10.73
CA GLU A 98 -9.02 -3.10 10.57
C GLU A 98 -9.90 -3.70 9.46
N LEU A 99 -9.33 -4.04 8.31
CA LEU A 99 -10.04 -4.67 7.18
C LEU A 99 -10.58 -6.05 7.54
N ARG A 100 -9.79 -6.90 8.21
CA ARG A 100 -10.26 -8.22 8.69
C ARG A 100 -11.45 -8.08 9.64
N GLN A 101 -11.45 -7.08 10.52
CA GLN A 101 -12.58 -6.82 11.41
C GLN A 101 -13.81 -6.36 10.64
N GLN A 102 -13.65 -5.51 9.62
CA GLN A 102 -14.75 -5.04 8.77
C GLN A 102 -15.39 -6.20 7.99
N SER A 103 -14.58 -7.04 7.34
CA SER A 103 -15.05 -8.21 6.59
C SER A 103 -15.79 -9.22 7.47
N GLN A 104 -15.36 -9.42 8.72
CA GLN A 104 -16.05 -10.28 9.68
C GLN A 104 -17.41 -9.71 10.10
N HIS A 105 -17.53 -8.39 10.26
CA HIS A 105 -18.80 -7.74 10.61
C HIS A 105 -19.82 -7.75 9.46
N THR A 106 -19.37 -7.75 8.20
CA THR A 106 -20.29 -7.83 7.04
C THR A 106 -20.83 -9.24 6.82
N ALA A 107 -20.13 -10.26 7.31
CA ALA A 107 -20.51 -11.68 7.18
C ALA A 107 -21.44 -12.20 8.30
N SER A 108 -21.79 -11.37 9.29
CA SER A 108 -22.79 -11.70 10.31
C SER A 108 -24.17 -11.12 9.94
N PRO A 109 -25.07 -11.89 9.31
CA PRO A 109 -26.49 -11.56 9.33
C PRO A 109 -27.02 -11.77 10.75
N ALA A 110 -27.74 -10.78 11.27
CA ALA A 110 -28.62 -10.95 12.42
C ALA A 110 -29.80 -11.86 12.07
#